data_AF-K7YQN3-F1
#
_entry.id   AF-K7YQN3-F1
#
_cell.length_a   1.000
_cell.length_b   1.000
_cell.length_c   1.000
_cell.angle_alpha   90.00
_cell.angle_beta   90.00
_cell.angle_gamma   90.00
#
_symmetry.space_group_name_H-M   'P 1'
#
loop_
_entity.id
_entity.type
_entity.pdbx_description
1 polymer ?
#
loop_
_entity_poly.entity_id
_entity_poly.type
_entity_poly.pdbx_seq_one_letter_code
_entity_poly.pdbx_strand_id
1 'polypeptide(L)'
;MKMRIALMIMMVPFVLGINTLSEGYRIPVGGSTRLYLPYVSSQGSCYIVTNNHASSDLFVPTKTSTEWTTFVGASKPAFIVATQCYPKSCKEIKDLMGSPADGLYTIDSDGTGANGSYSAYCDMTTDGGGWTRIFRHNIAGGYFASTTDAQSKNTGAPTGNLYSQLTKIPDFVTNGKYRFRQTWPGYSAYKNIWLQTTNPLNDVVVAGWVPIMATAITDRWGGLELGNGAHGPVNNNNSLLDGSVQYPDWWYAIGSTVAYGTPAGIPSAGAVLGTGAGVAEVNLWIKEDDTYTTYNSCKAILDAGASIGSGLYTINPGGGGAIPVYCDMTTDGGGWTRILNHNFSDGLFASTAEALSYNSGAPQAGRYSIMGRVGGFYRSGKLELRINWPGSGSSIRNWWTQTSNFTSQAIAGYTAVTVESTTNYWGGLEYNGAMTSALAEGSVGHSNWFYAVGMLASATYGTPSGIPASDAVTGAGSIGVPRVELWVK
;
A
#
# COMPACT_ATOMS: atom_id res chain seq x y z
N MET A 1 -45.29 -49.87 69.07
CA MET A 1 -45.33 -48.52 68.46
C MET A 1 -44.04 -48.29 67.69
N LYS A 2 -44.15 -48.25 66.35
CA LYS A 2 -43.18 -47.83 65.30
C LYS A 2 -41.77 -48.45 65.25
N MET A 3 -41.65 -49.46 64.39
CA MET A 3 -40.41 -49.92 63.75
C MET A 3 -39.90 -48.80 62.82
N ARG A 4 -38.66 -48.32 63.02
CA ARG A 4 -38.02 -47.32 62.15
C ARG A 4 -37.09 -48.05 61.17
N ILE A 5 -37.47 -48.05 59.90
CA ILE A 5 -36.62 -48.48 58.78
C ILE A 5 -35.63 -47.34 58.50
N ALA A 6 -34.34 -47.58 58.67
CA ALA A 6 -33.29 -46.67 58.26
C ALA A 6 -33.02 -46.87 56.75
N LEU A 7 -33.45 -45.91 55.94
CA LEU A 7 -33.15 -45.85 54.52
C LEU A 7 -31.72 -45.31 54.34
N MET A 8 -30.78 -46.19 54.01
CA MET A 8 -29.40 -45.81 53.70
C MET A 8 -29.34 -45.29 52.25
N ILE A 9 -29.38 -43.97 52.09
CA ILE A 9 -29.18 -43.31 50.79
C ILE A 9 -27.68 -43.34 50.48
N MET A 10 -27.26 -44.14 49.50
CA MET A 10 -25.95 -44.01 48.88
C MET A 10 -25.90 -42.66 48.15
N MET A 11 -25.28 -41.65 48.77
CA MET A 11 -24.83 -40.47 48.03
C MET A 11 -23.61 -40.88 47.20
N VAL A 12 -23.83 -41.05 45.90
CA VAL A 12 -22.74 -41.01 44.91
C VAL A 12 -22.09 -39.63 45.01
N PRO A 13 -20.76 -39.50 45.14
CA PRO A 13 -20.13 -38.21 45.10
C PRO A 13 -20.27 -37.68 43.66
N PHE A 14 -21.22 -36.77 43.47
CA PHE A 14 -21.21 -35.88 42.32
C PHE A 14 -19.98 -35.01 42.49
N VAL A 15 -18.90 -35.35 41.80
CA VAL A 15 -17.72 -34.51 41.69
C VAL A 15 -18.16 -33.26 40.93
N LEU A 16 -18.60 -32.24 41.67
CA LEU A 16 -18.71 -30.89 41.15
C LEU A 16 -17.29 -30.40 40.92
N GLY A 17 -16.81 -30.56 39.69
CA GLY A 17 -15.62 -29.86 39.21
C GLY A 17 -15.90 -28.35 39.26
N ILE A 18 -15.25 -27.67 40.19
CA ILE A 18 -15.28 -26.22 40.34
C ILE A 18 -14.30 -25.61 39.32
N ASN A 19 -14.81 -24.73 38.44
CA ASN A 19 -14.11 -23.75 37.56
C ASN A 19 -13.12 -24.33 36.52
N THR A 20 -13.38 -24.28 35.20
CA THR A 20 -13.48 -23.05 34.37
C THR A 20 -14.44 -23.20 33.16
N LEU A 21 -15.72 -22.86 33.29
CA LEU A 21 -16.66 -22.79 32.15
C LEU A 21 -16.71 -21.41 31.45
N SER A 22 -15.90 -20.44 31.88
CA SER A 22 -15.94 -19.06 31.35
C SER A 22 -15.20 -18.86 30.03
N GLU A 23 -14.39 -19.83 29.60
CA GLU A 23 -13.48 -19.70 28.45
C GLU A 23 -13.51 -21.00 27.64
N GLY A 24 -14.36 -21.02 26.62
CA GLY A 24 -14.51 -22.14 25.69
C GLY A 24 -15.58 -21.83 24.65
N TYR A 25 -15.74 -22.71 23.66
CA TYR A 25 -16.73 -22.51 22.59
C TYR A 25 -17.97 -23.34 22.85
N ARG A 26 -19.14 -22.69 22.84
CA ARG A 26 -20.43 -23.37 22.75
C ARG A 26 -20.74 -23.67 21.29
N ILE A 27 -20.95 -24.94 20.98
CA ILE A 27 -21.35 -25.44 19.67
C ILE A 27 -22.79 -25.93 19.79
N PRO A 28 -23.77 -25.22 19.18
CA PRO A 28 -25.17 -25.60 19.27
C PRO A 28 -25.45 -27.03 18.79
N VAL A 29 -26.54 -27.62 19.24
CA VAL A 29 -27.09 -28.88 18.70
C VAL A 29 -27.13 -28.85 17.17
N GLY A 30 -26.55 -29.87 16.52
CA GLY A 30 -26.48 -29.99 15.06
C GLY A 30 -25.56 -28.96 14.38
N GLY A 31 -24.88 -28.13 15.16
CA GLY A 31 -24.00 -27.07 14.67
C GLY A 31 -22.55 -27.53 14.51
N SER A 32 -21.78 -26.68 13.84
CA SER A 32 -20.32 -26.79 13.79
C SER A 32 -19.67 -25.45 14.09
N THR A 33 -18.43 -25.48 14.56
CA THR A 33 -17.64 -24.27 14.78
C THR A 33 -16.21 -24.53 14.38
N ARG A 34 -15.65 -23.58 13.63
CA ARG A 34 -14.24 -23.56 13.26
C ARG A 34 -13.43 -23.03 14.43
N LEU A 35 -12.51 -23.85 14.94
CA LEU A 35 -11.63 -23.54 16.05
C LEU A 35 -10.20 -23.48 15.56
N TYR A 36 -9.49 -22.43 15.96
CA TYR A 36 -8.05 -22.37 15.79
C TYR A 36 -7.39 -22.51 17.15
N LEU A 37 -6.51 -23.50 17.29
CA LEU A 37 -5.93 -23.90 18.56
C LEU A 37 -4.44 -23.59 18.53
N PRO A 38 -3.99 -22.48 19.13
CA PRO A 38 -2.60 -22.02 19.02
C PRO A 38 -1.58 -22.92 19.76
N TYR A 39 -2.05 -23.79 20.65
CA TYR A 39 -1.22 -24.58 21.57
C TYR A 39 -1.03 -26.05 21.14
N VAL A 40 -1.71 -26.52 20.09
CA VAL A 40 -1.64 -27.94 19.68
C VAL A 40 -0.43 -28.26 18.80
N SER A 41 0.23 -27.23 18.26
CA SER A 41 1.51 -27.30 17.56
C SER A 41 2.27 -25.99 17.74
N SER A 42 3.54 -25.92 17.34
CA SER A 42 4.32 -24.67 17.35
C SER A 42 3.70 -23.56 16.50
N GLN A 43 2.83 -23.92 15.55
CA GLN A 43 2.18 -23.02 14.60
C GLN A 43 0.66 -23.08 14.70
N GLY A 44 0.12 -23.61 15.80
CA GLY A 44 -1.31 -23.89 15.97
C GLY A 44 -1.89 -24.93 15.00
N SER A 45 -3.17 -25.24 15.12
CA SER A 45 -3.92 -26.02 14.13
C SER A 45 -5.38 -25.63 14.11
N CYS A 46 -6.02 -25.83 12.96
CA CYS A 46 -7.44 -25.55 12.77
C CYS A 46 -8.23 -26.85 12.80
N TYR A 47 -9.37 -26.84 13.49
CA TYR A 47 -10.35 -27.92 13.48
C TYR A 47 -11.76 -27.38 13.31
N ILE A 48 -12.57 -28.04 12.48
CA ILE A 48 -14.02 -27.89 12.49
C ILE A 48 -14.55 -28.92 13.48
N VAL A 49 -15.15 -28.45 14.57
CA VAL A 49 -15.79 -29.30 15.56
C VAL A 49 -17.30 -29.28 15.31
N THR A 50 -17.87 -30.44 15.01
CA THR A 50 -19.29 -30.64 14.76
C THR A 50 -19.93 -31.37 15.94
N ASN A 51 -21.06 -30.83 16.39
CA ASN A 51 -21.90 -31.42 17.43
C ASN A 51 -23.10 -32.14 16.82
N ASN A 52 -22.99 -33.46 16.68
CA ASN A 52 -24.09 -34.33 16.22
C ASN A 52 -24.95 -34.87 17.37
N HIS A 53 -24.90 -34.26 18.56
CA HIS A 53 -25.76 -34.68 19.66
C HIS A 53 -27.23 -34.40 19.34
N ALA A 54 -28.15 -35.25 19.80
CA ALA A 54 -29.56 -35.16 19.42
C ALA A 54 -30.31 -33.99 20.11
N SER A 55 -29.84 -33.52 21.26
CA SER A 55 -30.64 -32.64 22.13
C SER A 55 -29.84 -31.69 23.03
N SER A 56 -28.52 -31.64 22.91
CA SER A 56 -27.68 -30.86 23.84
C SER A 56 -26.52 -30.20 23.14
N ASP A 57 -26.22 -28.98 23.54
CA ASP A 57 -25.06 -28.26 23.04
C ASP A 57 -23.77 -28.92 23.53
N LEU A 58 -22.71 -28.71 22.76
CA LEU A 58 -21.37 -29.14 23.08
C LEU A 58 -20.58 -27.93 23.57
N PHE A 59 -19.83 -28.09 24.66
CA PHE A 59 -18.87 -27.11 25.11
C PHE A 59 -17.45 -27.64 24.91
N VAL A 60 -16.62 -26.88 24.21
CA VAL A 60 -15.23 -27.23 23.93
C VAL A 60 -14.29 -26.40 24.81
N PRO A 61 -13.47 -27.02 25.70
CA PRO A 61 -12.47 -26.32 26.51
C PRO A 61 -11.24 -25.94 25.66
N THR A 62 -10.66 -24.76 25.90
CA THR A 62 -9.71 -24.15 24.93
C THR A 62 -8.44 -23.56 25.54
N LYS A 63 -8.01 -23.92 26.75
CA LYS A 63 -6.86 -23.22 27.36
C LYS A 63 -5.53 -23.91 27.11
N THR A 64 -5.52 -25.24 26.97
CA THR A 64 -4.26 -25.99 26.88
C THR A 64 -4.30 -27.12 25.86
N SER A 65 -3.10 -27.53 25.41
CA SER A 65 -2.92 -28.72 24.60
C SER A 65 -3.43 -29.98 25.30
N THR A 66 -3.20 -30.09 26.61
CA THR A 66 -3.70 -31.21 27.43
C THR A 66 -5.23 -31.29 27.39
N GLU A 67 -5.93 -30.19 27.64
CA GLU A 67 -7.40 -30.16 27.58
C GLU A 67 -7.93 -30.55 26.21
N TRP A 68 -7.32 -30.02 25.14
CA TRP A 68 -7.71 -30.39 23.78
C TRP A 68 -7.48 -31.87 23.50
N THR A 69 -6.29 -32.40 23.81
CA THR A 69 -5.98 -33.81 23.61
C THR A 69 -6.91 -34.73 24.41
N THR A 70 -7.27 -34.35 25.64
CA THR A 70 -8.29 -35.06 26.42
C THR A 70 -9.67 -34.98 25.75
N PHE A 71 -10.04 -33.83 25.22
CA PHE A 71 -11.32 -33.61 24.52
C PHE A 71 -11.45 -34.45 23.23
N VAL A 72 -10.41 -34.48 22.38
CA VAL A 72 -10.42 -35.24 21.11
C VAL A 72 -9.90 -36.68 21.22
N GLY A 73 -9.53 -37.12 22.42
CA GLY A 73 -8.93 -38.43 22.66
C GLY A 73 -9.84 -39.62 22.39
N ALA A 74 -9.30 -40.82 22.57
CA ALA A 74 -9.96 -42.10 22.22
C ALA A 74 -11.30 -42.37 22.94
N SER A 75 -11.61 -41.62 24.00
CA SER A 75 -12.87 -41.71 24.75
C SER A 75 -13.91 -40.66 24.31
N LYS A 76 -13.68 -39.93 23.19
CA LYS A 76 -14.64 -38.93 22.72
C LYS A 76 -15.98 -39.59 22.39
N PRO A 77 -17.12 -39.02 22.83
CA PRO A 77 -18.43 -39.48 22.38
C PRO A 77 -18.54 -39.43 20.85
N ALA A 78 -19.19 -40.44 20.25
CA ALA A 78 -19.31 -40.57 18.80
C ALA A 78 -19.99 -39.36 18.13
N PHE A 79 -20.80 -38.60 18.87
CA PHE A 79 -21.49 -37.42 18.37
C PHE A 79 -20.58 -36.20 18.16
N ILE A 80 -19.33 -36.21 18.66
CA ILE A 80 -18.37 -35.13 18.43
C ILE A 80 -17.51 -35.50 17.24
N VAL A 81 -17.51 -34.70 16.17
CA VAL A 81 -16.59 -34.89 15.02
C VAL A 81 -15.65 -33.71 14.97
N ALA A 82 -14.35 -33.95 15.11
CA ALA A 82 -13.32 -32.93 14.93
C ALA A 82 -12.55 -33.24 13.64
N THR A 83 -12.73 -32.40 12.63
CA THR A 83 -12.07 -32.55 11.33
C THR A 83 -11.02 -31.46 11.19
N GLN A 84 -9.79 -31.84 10.81
CA GLN A 84 -8.74 -30.86 10.57
C GLN A 84 -9.14 -29.93 9.41
N CYS A 85 -8.94 -28.62 9.61
CA CYS A 85 -9.07 -27.60 8.58
C CYS A 85 -7.76 -26.84 8.44
N TYR A 86 -7.69 -25.96 7.44
CA TYR A 86 -6.55 -25.09 7.20
C TYR A 86 -7.04 -23.67 6.94
N PRO A 87 -6.48 -22.66 7.62
CA PRO A 87 -6.77 -21.26 7.33
C PRO A 87 -6.54 -20.94 5.85
N LYS A 88 -7.35 -20.06 5.28
CA LYS A 88 -7.26 -19.67 3.87
C LYS A 88 -5.97 -18.92 3.57
N SER A 89 -5.42 -18.24 4.56
CA SER A 89 -4.32 -17.30 4.33
C SER A 89 -3.56 -16.99 5.62
N CYS A 90 -2.43 -16.31 5.44
CA CYS A 90 -1.70 -15.72 6.54
C CYS A 90 -2.50 -14.65 7.30
N LYS A 91 -3.40 -13.91 6.64
CA LYS A 91 -4.23 -12.92 7.33
C LYS A 91 -5.33 -13.58 8.17
N GLU A 92 -5.97 -14.65 7.69
CA GLU A 92 -6.93 -15.41 8.52
C GLU A 92 -6.23 -15.96 9.77
N ILE A 93 -5.01 -16.50 9.62
CA ILE A 93 -4.20 -16.94 10.77
C ILE A 93 -3.96 -15.78 11.73
N LYS A 94 -3.54 -14.62 11.23
CA LYS A 94 -3.28 -13.44 12.05
C LYS A 94 -4.51 -12.99 12.83
N ASP A 95 -5.67 -12.93 12.19
CA ASP A 95 -6.92 -12.50 12.80
C ASP A 95 -7.40 -13.51 13.87
N LEU A 96 -7.19 -14.81 13.65
CA LEU A 96 -7.57 -15.87 14.60
C LEU A 96 -6.60 -15.99 15.80
N MET A 97 -5.31 -15.70 15.61
CA MET A 97 -4.27 -15.89 16.63
C MET A 97 -3.86 -14.60 17.37
N GLY A 98 -4.29 -13.43 16.92
CA GLY A 98 -3.93 -12.17 17.55
C GLY A 98 -2.48 -11.72 17.29
N SER A 99 -1.96 -11.97 16.08
CA SER A 99 -0.58 -11.67 15.63
C SER A 99 0.50 -12.69 16.06
N PRO A 100 0.52 -13.87 15.41
CA PRO A 100 1.59 -14.85 15.63
C PRO A 100 2.91 -14.38 15.00
N ALA A 101 4.01 -15.12 15.22
CA ALA A 101 5.31 -14.79 14.64
C ALA A 101 5.37 -15.04 13.12
N ASP A 102 6.33 -14.42 12.44
CA ASP A 102 6.63 -14.74 11.04
C ASP A 102 7.10 -16.20 10.90
N GLY A 103 6.76 -16.86 9.80
CA GLY A 103 7.19 -18.24 9.58
C GLY A 103 6.42 -19.00 8.50
N LEU A 104 6.69 -20.29 8.41
CA LEU A 104 5.94 -21.19 7.53
C LEU A 104 4.61 -21.56 8.18
N TYR A 105 3.53 -21.62 7.42
CA TYR A 105 2.23 -22.09 7.87
C TYR A 105 1.60 -22.95 6.78
N THR A 106 0.73 -23.88 7.15
CA THR A 106 -0.13 -24.58 6.17
C THR A 106 -1.41 -23.79 5.98
N ILE A 107 -1.66 -23.38 4.74
CA ILE A 107 -2.87 -22.66 4.33
C ILE A 107 -3.59 -23.41 3.22
N ASP A 108 -4.85 -23.06 3.00
CA ASP A 108 -5.70 -23.61 1.96
C ASP A 108 -6.52 -22.51 1.31
N SER A 109 -5.92 -21.85 0.30
CA SER A 109 -6.36 -20.54 -0.18
C SER A 109 -7.73 -20.51 -0.85
N ASP A 110 -8.18 -21.60 -1.48
CA ASP A 110 -9.54 -21.72 -2.00
C ASP A 110 -10.48 -22.51 -1.05
N GLY A 111 -9.97 -23.04 0.06
CA GLY A 111 -10.74 -23.77 1.06
C GLY A 111 -11.22 -25.12 0.54
N THR A 112 -12.53 -25.32 0.37
CA THR A 112 -13.05 -26.60 -0.16
C THR A 112 -12.99 -26.66 -1.69
N GLY A 113 -12.12 -25.87 -2.31
CA GLY A 113 -11.98 -25.78 -3.75
C GLY A 113 -11.16 -26.93 -4.33
N ALA A 114 -10.62 -26.72 -5.53
CA ALA A 114 -9.86 -27.74 -6.25
C ALA A 114 -8.39 -27.79 -5.80
N ASN A 115 -7.88 -26.71 -5.20
CA ASN A 115 -6.53 -26.65 -4.68
C ASN A 115 -6.47 -27.35 -3.32
N GLY A 116 -5.45 -28.17 -3.11
CA GLY A 116 -5.16 -28.69 -1.78
C GLY A 116 -4.40 -27.67 -0.93
N SER A 117 -4.42 -27.88 0.39
CA SER A 117 -3.59 -27.13 1.33
C SER A 117 -2.09 -27.20 0.99
N TYR A 118 -1.35 -26.14 1.25
CA TYR A 118 0.09 -26.06 0.99
C TYR A 118 0.82 -25.23 2.06
N SER A 119 2.14 -25.41 2.15
CA SER A 119 2.97 -24.57 3.00
C SER A 119 3.19 -23.21 2.34
N ALA A 120 3.02 -22.13 3.10
CA ALA A 120 3.30 -20.76 2.68
C ALA A 120 4.13 -20.05 3.75
N TYR A 121 4.98 -19.10 3.33
CA TYR A 121 5.65 -18.21 4.27
C TYR A 121 4.75 -17.02 4.59
N CYS A 122 4.43 -16.85 5.86
CA CYS A 122 3.65 -15.74 6.38
C CYS A 122 4.54 -14.69 7.03
N ASP A 123 4.36 -13.45 6.61
CA ASP A 123 4.84 -12.27 7.32
C ASP A 123 3.69 -11.67 8.13
N MET A 124 3.77 -11.84 9.44
CA MET A 124 2.81 -11.47 10.46
C MET A 124 3.15 -10.15 11.15
N THR A 125 4.32 -9.58 10.89
CA THR A 125 4.84 -8.39 11.57
C THR A 125 4.80 -7.13 10.71
N THR A 126 5.28 -7.21 9.47
CA THR A 126 5.56 -6.03 8.65
C THR A 126 4.30 -5.52 7.96
N ASP A 127 4.11 -4.20 7.92
CA ASP A 127 2.96 -3.54 7.25
C ASP A 127 1.59 -4.08 7.72
N GLY A 128 1.45 -4.23 9.03
CA GLY A 128 0.26 -4.79 9.67
C GLY A 128 0.17 -6.31 9.59
N GLY A 129 1.13 -7.01 8.97
CA GLY A 129 1.22 -8.47 8.92
C GLY A 129 0.07 -9.16 8.19
N GLY A 130 0.05 -10.50 8.26
CA GLY A 130 -0.93 -11.34 7.57
C GLY A 130 -0.65 -11.46 6.07
N TRP A 131 0.58 -11.21 5.64
CA TRP A 131 1.00 -11.28 4.24
C TRP A 131 1.43 -12.70 3.88
N THR A 132 0.90 -13.22 2.79
CA THR A 132 1.29 -14.51 2.21
C THR A 132 2.34 -14.30 1.12
N ARG A 133 3.52 -14.91 1.23
CA ARG A 133 4.51 -14.89 0.12
C ARG A 133 4.07 -15.83 -0.99
N ILE A 134 3.83 -15.29 -2.18
CA ILE A 134 3.47 -16.06 -3.38
C ILE A 134 4.61 -16.16 -4.39
N PHE A 135 5.66 -15.36 -4.22
CA PHE A 135 6.83 -15.40 -5.08
C PHE A 135 8.09 -14.94 -4.34
N ARG A 136 9.20 -15.60 -4.64
CA ARG A 136 10.56 -15.22 -4.24
C ARG A 136 11.52 -15.57 -5.36
N HIS A 137 12.34 -14.60 -5.75
CA HIS A 137 13.45 -14.80 -6.67
C HIS A 137 14.70 -14.20 -6.05
N ASN A 138 15.61 -15.08 -5.63
CA ASN A 138 16.96 -14.75 -5.20
C ASN A 138 17.96 -15.35 -6.22
N ILE A 139 18.84 -14.50 -6.77
CA ILE A 139 19.77 -14.88 -7.83
C ILE A 139 20.83 -15.91 -7.41
N ALA A 140 20.99 -16.17 -6.10
CA ALA A 140 21.80 -17.30 -5.62
C ALA A 140 21.22 -18.66 -6.07
N GLY A 141 19.93 -18.71 -6.44
CA GLY A 141 19.30 -19.87 -7.09
C GLY A 141 19.33 -19.84 -8.62
N GLY A 142 19.92 -18.80 -9.23
CA GLY A 142 19.89 -18.55 -10.67
C GLY A 142 18.65 -17.78 -11.14
N TYR A 143 18.27 -18.01 -12.39
CA TYR A 143 17.10 -17.42 -13.05
C TYR A 143 16.09 -18.51 -13.40
N PHE A 144 14.83 -18.14 -13.64
CA PHE A 144 13.80 -19.10 -14.05
C PHE A 144 14.09 -19.62 -15.45
N ALA A 145 13.81 -20.90 -15.70
CA ALA A 145 14.11 -21.52 -16.99
C ALA A 145 13.25 -20.96 -18.14
N SER A 146 12.04 -20.48 -17.81
CA SER A 146 11.09 -19.85 -18.73
C SER A 146 10.05 -19.06 -17.96
N THR A 147 9.23 -18.28 -18.65
CA THR A 147 8.06 -17.61 -18.06
C THR A 147 7.04 -18.61 -17.51
N THR A 148 6.91 -19.81 -18.10
CA THR A 148 6.10 -20.90 -17.56
C THR A 148 6.67 -21.45 -16.25
N ASP A 149 8.00 -21.66 -16.18
CA ASP A 149 8.68 -22.07 -14.95
C ASP A 149 8.46 -21.03 -13.83
N ALA A 150 8.46 -19.74 -14.18
CA ALA A 150 8.20 -18.66 -13.25
C ALA A 150 6.76 -18.59 -12.70
N GLN A 151 5.76 -19.25 -13.31
CA GLN A 151 4.39 -19.25 -12.78
C GLN A 151 4.22 -20.18 -11.57
N SER A 152 4.95 -21.30 -11.55
CA SER A 152 4.82 -22.35 -10.53
C SER A 152 6.14 -23.10 -10.37
N LYS A 153 6.91 -22.74 -9.32
CA LYS A 153 8.25 -23.28 -9.07
C LYS A 153 8.45 -23.59 -7.60
N ASN A 154 8.99 -24.77 -7.31
CA ASN A 154 9.35 -25.19 -5.95
C ASN A 154 8.23 -24.93 -4.94
N THR A 155 6.98 -25.22 -5.32
CA THR A 155 5.77 -24.86 -4.57
C THR A 155 5.74 -25.42 -3.13
N GLY A 156 6.45 -26.53 -2.88
CA GLY A 156 6.64 -27.12 -1.55
C GLY A 156 7.80 -26.55 -0.73
N ALA A 157 8.56 -25.57 -1.24
CA ALA A 157 9.70 -24.95 -0.56
C ALA A 157 9.59 -23.41 -0.53
N PRO A 158 8.69 -22.82 0.30
CA PRO A 158 8.43 -21.38 0.33
C PRO A 158 9.63 -20.50 0.73
N THR A 159 10.68 -21.09 1.29
CA THR A 159 11.95 -20.44 1.64
C THR A 159 13.07 -20.71 0.62
N GLY A 160 12.80 -21.41 -0.47
CA GLY A 160 13.75 -21.62 -1.56
C GLY A 160 14.16 -20.31 -2.25
N ASN A 161 15.31 -20.32 -2.92
CA ASN A 161 15.81 -19.14 -3.66
C ASN A 161 14.94 -18.81 -4.87
N LEU A 162 14.42 -19.83 -5.55
CA LEU A 162 13.39 -19.69 -6.58
C LEU A 162 12.12 -20.34 -6.05
N TYR A 163 11.09 -19.55 -5.78
CA TYR A 163 9.79 -20.03 -5.32
C TYR A 163 8.70 -19.22 -6.02
N SER A 164 7.71 -19.91 -6.57
CA SER A 164 6.58 -19.28 -7.23
C SER A 164 5.32 -20.12 -7.07
N GLN A 165 4.26 -19.47 -6.59
CA GLN A 165 2.90 -19.96 -6.54
C GLN A 165 1.95 -18.89 -7.12
N LEU A 166 2.38 -18.19 -8.18
CA LEU A 166 1.59 -17.11 -8.79
C LEU A 166 0.23 -17.61 -9.29
N THR A 167 0.12 -18.89 -9.65
CA THR A 167 -1.16 -19.52 -10.02
C THR A 167 -2.22 -19.49 -8.92
N LYS A 168 -1.85 -19.18 -7.67
CA LYS A 168 -2.78 -19.00 -6.53
C LYS A 168 -3.33 -17.59 -6.39
N ILE A 169 -2.87 -16.61 -7.17
CA ILE A 169 -3.37 -15.23 -7.11
C ILE A 169 -4.91 -15.13 -7.11
N PRO A 170 -5.66 -15.86 -7.97
CA PRO A 170 -7.12 -15.80 -8.00
C PRO A 170 -7.79 -16.09 -6.65
N ASP A 171 -7.19 -16.91 -5.80
CA ASP A 171 -7.75 -17.32 -4.51
C ASP A 171 -7.81 -16.16 -3.49
N PHE A 172 -7.03 -15.10 -3.70
CA PHE A 172 -6.89 -13.97 -2.76
C PHE A 172 -7.69 -12.71 -3.18
N VAL A 173 -8.52 -12.82 -4.22
CA VAL A 173 -9.35 -11.68 -4.65
C VAL A 173 -10.35 -11.28 -3.56
N THR A 174 -10.38 -9.99 -3.22
CA THR A 174 -11.33 -9.44 -2.24
C THR A 174 -12.01 -8.22 -2.85
N ASN A 175 -13.35 -8.23 -2.89
CA ASN A 175 -14.14 -7.14 -3.50
C ASN A 175 -13.68 -6.77 -4.94
N GLY A 176 -13.28 -7.78 -5.72
CA GLY A 176 -12.78 -7.60 -7.10
C GLY A 176 -11.39 -7.00 -7.23
N LYS A 177 -10.60 -6.95 -6.14
CA LYS A 177 -9.25 -6.37 -6.11
C LYS A 177 -8.25 -7.35 -5.50
N TYR A 178 -7.00 -7.19 -5.91
CA TYR A 178 -5.84 -7.83 -5.33
C TYR A 178 -4.99 -6.79 -4.61
N ARG A 179 -4.57 -7.11 -3.39
CA ARG A 179 -3.62 -6.30 -2.64
C ARG A 179 -2.26 -6.98 -2.63
N PHE A 180 -1.30 -6.28 -3.22
CA PHE A 180 0.07 -6.76 -3.34
C PHE A 180 1.02 -5.94 -2.48
N ARG A 181 2.13 -6.58 -2.13
CA ARG A 181 3.34 -5.91 -1.66
C ARG A 181 4.54 -6.49 -2.39
N GLN A 182 5.37 -5.63 -2.97
CA GLN A 182 6.65 -5.98 -3.57
C GLN A 182 7.78 -5.39 -2.72
N THR A 183 8.79 -6.22 -2.45
CA THR A 183 9.93 -5.85 -1.60
C THR A 183 11.23 -6.35 -2.21
N TRP A 184 12.31 -5.59 -1.99
CA TRP A 184 13.66 -5.93 -2.41
C TRP A 184 14.56 -6.06 -1.18
N PRO A 185 14.78 -7.27 -0.65
CA PRO A 185 15.67 -7.48 0.50
C PRO A 185 17.06 -6.88 0.27
N GLY A 186 17.58 -6.21 1.30
CA GLY A 186 18.79 -5.38 1.21
C GLY A 186 18.52 -3.89 0.94
N TYR A 187 17.29 -3.54 0.54
CA TYR A 187 16.88 -2.17 0.19
C TYR A 187 15.66 -1.74 1.00
N SER A 188 15.78 -1.71 2.33
CA SER A 188 14.64 -1.50 3.25
C SER A 188 13.92 -0.15 3.13
N ALA A 189 14.52 0.85 2.49
CA ALA A 189 13.87 2.11 2.15
C ALA A 189 12.84 1.99 1.01
N TYR A 190 12.87 0.87 0.28
CA TYR A 190 12.08 0.68 -0.93
C TYR A 190 11.11 -0.49 -0.82
N LYS A 191 9.82 -0.19 -1.03
CA LYS A 191 8.76 -1.17 -1.22
C LYS A 191 7.55 -0.52 -1.86
N ASN A 192 6.74 -1.34 -2.53
CA ASN A 192 5.48 -0.93 -3.11
C ASN A 192 4.34 -1.78 -2.53
N ILE A 193 3.28 -1.13 -2.05
CA ILE A 193 2.04 -1.72 -1.57
C ILE A 193 0.90 -1.06 -2.35
N TRP A 194 0.11 -1.85 -3.07
CA TRP A 194 -0.92 -1.31 -3.95
C TRP A 194 -2.11 -2.27 -4.07
N LEU A 195 -3.22 -1.72 -4.55
CA LEU A 195 -4.34 -2.49 -5.08
C LEU A 195 -4.28 -2.46 -6.61
N GLN A 196 -4.72 -3.54 -7.25
CA GLN A 196 -5.11 -3.57 -8.67
C GLN A 196 -6.30 -4.50 -8.86
N THR A 197 -7.18 -4.24 -9.84
CA THR A 197 -8.35 -5.09 -10.11
C THR A 197 -8.04 -6.23 -11.08
N THR A 198 -6.94 -6.14 -11.83
CA THR A 198 -6.53 -7.15 -12.78
C THR A 198 -5.63 -8.20 -12.13
N ASN A 199 -5.86 -9.48 -12.47
CA ASN A 199 -4.89 -10.53 -12.18
C ASN A 199 -3.69 -10.34 -13.12
N PRO A 200 -2.47 -10.15 -12.61
CA PRO A 200 -1.30 -9.89 -13.46
C PRO A 200 -0.92 -11.08 -14.34
N LEU A 201 -1.42 -12.30 -14.09
CA LEU A 201 -1.22 -13.45 -14.99
C LEU A 201 -2.14 -13.43 -16.22
N ASN A 202 -3.14 -12.55 -16.25
CA ASN A 202 -4.03 -12.41 -17.40
C ASN A 202 -3.47 -11.35 -18.36
N ASP A 203 -3.59 -11.61 -19.66
CA ASP A 203 -3.23 -10.66 -20.71
C ASP A 203 -4.29 -9.55 -20.83
N VAL A 204 -4.21 -8.56 -19.95
CA VAL A 204 -5.14 -7.42 -19.85
C VAL A 204 -4.38 -6.14 -19.48
N VAL A 205 -4.91 -4.98 -19.86
CA VAL A 205 -4.39 -3.68 -19.40
C VAL A 205 -4.59 -3.54 -17.90
N VAL A 206 -3.54 -3.16 -17.16
CA VAL A 206 -3.63 -2.94 -15.71
C VAL A 206 -4.73 -1.93 -15.39
N ALA A 207 -5.63 -2.31 -14.48
CA ALA A 207 -6.74 -1.47 -14.07
C ALA A 207 -6.91 -1.44 -12.55
N GLY A 208 -7.64 -0.42 -12.07
CA GLY A 208 -7.95 -0.25 -10.66
C GLY A 208 -6.73 -0.06 -9.76
N TRP A 209 -5.61 0.43 -10.34
CA TRP A 209 -4.38 0.64 -9.61
C TRP A 209 -4.54 1.75 -8.56
N VAL A 210 -4.23 1.44 -7.31
CA VAL A 210 -4.23 2.39 -6.18
C VAL A 210 -2.96 2.21 -5.36
N PRO A 211 -2.03 3.19 -5.33
CA PRO A 211 -0.84 3.11 -4.50
C PRO A 211 -1.21 3.38 -3.04
N ILE A 212 -1.25 2.33 -2.21
CA ILE A 212 -1.46 2.49 -0.77
C ILE A 212 -0.24 3.22 -0.19
N MET A 213 0.95 2.65 -0.43
CA MET A 213 2.27 3.23 -0.11
C MET A 213 3.30 2.68 -1.09
N ALA A 214 3.98 3.52 -1.85
CA ALA A 214 4.99 3.09 -2.82
C ALA A 214 6.17 4.06 -2.85
N THR A 215 7.38 3.57 -2.59
CA THR A 215 8.62 4.38 -2.59
C THR A 215 9.54 4.07 -3.77
N ALA A 216 9.36 2.92 -4.43
CA ALA A 216 10.03 2.59 -5.68
C ALA A 216 9.10 2.95 -6.85
N ILE A 217 9.17 4.21 -7.29
CA ILE A 217 8.13 4.81 -8.16
C ILE A 217 8.66 5.37 -9.48
N THR A 218 9.97 5.25 -9.74
CA THR A 218 10.59 5.64 -11.01
C THR A 218 10.29 4.62 -12.11
N ASP A 219 10.81 4.84 -13.32
CA ASP A 219 10.78 3.83 -14.39
C ASP A 219 9.36 3.31 -14.69
N ARG A 220 8.40 4.25 -14.63
CA ARG A 220 6.99 4.06 -15.06
C ARG A 220 6.21 3.02 -14.26
N TRP A 221 6.48 2.90 -12.95
CA TRP A 221 5.70 2.06 -12.05
C TRP A 221 4.18 2.30 -12.16
N GLY A 222 3.41 1.23 -12.41
CA GLY A 222 1.96 1.29 -12.57
C GLY A 222 1.17 0.08 -12.06
N GLY A 223 1.81 -0.82 -11.30
CA GLY A 223 1.24 -2.12 -10.92
C GLY A 223 2.01 -3.26 -11.58
N LEU A 224 1.42 -4.46 -11.68
CA LEU A 224 2.02 -5.59 -12.40
C LEU A 224 1.16 -5.99 -13.60
N GLU A 225 1.82 -6.26 -14.73
CA GLU A 225 1.23 -6.73 -15.98
C GLU A 225 1.94 -7.99 -16.52
N LEU A 226 1.28 -8.71 -17.42
CA LEU A 226 1.84 -9.90 -18.07
C LEU A 226 2.79 -9.49 -19.21
N GLY A 227 4.03 -9.98 -19.18
CA GLY A 227 4.98 -9.77 -20.27
C GLY A 227 4.61 -10.56 -21.53
N ASN A 228 4.92 -10.01 -22.71
CA ASN A 228 4.71 -10.61 -24.04
C ASN A 228 3.24 -10.98 -24.38
N GLY A 229 2.26 -10.38 -23.68
CA GLY A 229 0.86 -10.43 -24.05
C GLY A 229 0.50 -9.45 -25.17
N ALA A 230 -0.76 -9.44 -25.61
CA ALA A 230 -1.33 -8.43 -26.51
C ALA A 230 -1.48 -7.06 -25.83
N HIS A 231 -1.63 -7.03 -24.51
CA HIS A 231 -1.80 -5.81 -23.71
C HIS A 231 -0.57 -5.43 -22.90
N GLY A 232 0.40 -6.34 -22.81
CA GLY A 232 1.68 -6.12 -22.14
C GLY A 232 2.83 -5.89 -23.13
N PRO A 233 3.98 -5.43 -22.63
CA PRO A 233 5.14 -5.15 -23.45
C PRO A 233 5.82 -6.41 -23.96
N VAL A 234 6.39 -6.32 -25.16
CA VAL A 234 7.32 -7.34 -25.67
C VAL A 234 8.63 -7.17 -24.92
N ASN A 235 8.89 -8.05 -23.96
CA ASN A 235 10.11 -8.08 -23.17
C ASN A 235 11.03 -9.26 -23.52
N ASN A 236 10.78 -9.94 -24.65
CA ASN A 236 11.55 -11.10 -25.14
C ASN A 236 11.62 -12.28 -24.16
N ASN A 237 10.55 -12.49 -23.39
CA ASN A 237 10.49 -13.47 -22.30
C ASN A 237 11.52 -13.24 -21.18
N ASN A 238 12.09 -12.03 -21.04
CA ASN A 238 13.06 -11.72 -19.99
C ASN A 238 12.45 -11.76 -18.58
N SER A 239 11.14 -11.52 -18.44
CA SER A 239 10.37 -11.76 -17.22
C SER A 239 8.94 -12.20 -17.53
N LEU A 240 8.32 -12.89 -16.56
CA LEU A 240 6.91 -13.27 -16.63
C LEU A 240 5.99 -12.06 -16.42
N LEU A 241 6.22 -11.29 -15.35
CA LEU A 241 5.52 -10.03 -15.08
C LEU A 241 6.54 -8.90 -14.95
N ASP A 242 6.07 -7.69 -15.18
CA ASP A 242 6.82 -6.47 -14.90
C ASP A 242 5.86 -5.34 -14.50
N GLY A 243 6.42 -4.21 -14.08
CA GLY A 243 5.63 -3.07 -13.61
C GLY A 243 5.80 -1.79 -14.41
N SER A 244 6.45 -1.85 -15.57
CA SER A 244 6.63 -0.71 -16.48
C SER A 244 5.41 -0.60 -17.39
N VAL A 245 4.22 -0.44 -16.80
CA VAL A 245 2.93 -0.72 -17.43
C VAL A 245 2.80 -0.14 -18.85
N GLN A 246 2.62 -1.00 -19.85
CA GLN A 246 2.52 -0.71 -21.28
C GLN A 246 3.79 -0.14 -21.95
N TYR A 247 4.98 -0.42 -21.41
CA TYR A 247 6.26 -0.01 -22.00
C TYR A 247 7.21 -1.20 -22.16
N PRO A 248 8.02 -1.28 -23.24
CA PRO A 248 8.93 -2.41 -23.52
C PRO A 248 9.95 -2.78 -22.42
N ASP A 249 10.15 -1.88 -21.47
CA ASP A 249 11.03 -2.10 -20.32
C ASP A 249 10.42 -3.13 -19.37
N TRP A 250 11.25 -3.89 -18.67
CA TRP A 250 10.81 -4.98 -17.79
C TRP A 250 11.21 -4.73 -16.34
N TRP A 251 11.12 -3.46 -15.91
CA TRP A 251 11.41 -3.07 -14.53
C TRP A 251 10.41 -3.69 -13.55
N TYR A 252 10.81 -3.80 -12.28
CA TYR A 252 9.99 -4.44 -11.23
C TYR A 252 9.70 -5.91 -11.51
N ALA A 253 10.59 -6.59 -12.23
CA ALA A 253 10.37 -7.92 -12.77
C ALA A 253 9.97 -8.92 -11.69
N ILE A 254 8.97 -9.74 -12.02
CA ILE A 254 8.62 -10.97 -11.33
C ILE A 254 8.86 -12.11 -12.31
N GLY A 255 9.73 -13.05 -11.93
CA GLY A 255 10.02 -14.23 -12.74
C GLY A 255 11.05 -13.99 -13.83
N SER A 256 12.17 -13.30 -13.52
CA SER A 256 13.22 -13.05 -14.51
C SER A 256 13.86 -14.36 -15.01
N THR A 257 13.99 -14.48 -16.32
CA THR A 257 14.60 -15.64 -17.00
C THR A 257 16.06 -15.40 -17.37
N VAL A 258 16.47 -14.12 -17.37
CA VAL A 258 17.82 -13.68 -17.72
C VAL A 258 18.34 -12.66 -16.70
N ALA A 259 19.66 -12.49 -16.70
CA ALA A 259 20.33 -11.48 -15.89
C ALA A 259 20.12 -10.05 -16.42
N TYR A 260 20.01 -9.10 -15.50
CA TYR A 260 19.95 -7.68 -15.79
C TYR A 260 21.10 -6.92 -15.11
N GLY A 261 21.72 -5.99 -15.86
CA GLY A 261 22.61 -4.98 -15.31
C GLY A 261 23.99 -5.49 -14.87
N THR A 262 24.77 -4.57 -14.29
CA THR A 262 26.09 -4.81 -13.68
C THR A 262 26.16 -4.04 -12.35
N PRO A 263 26.19 -4.70 -11.19
CA PRO A 263 26.19 -6.16 -11.01
C PRO A 263 24.91 -6.81 -11.55
N ALA A 264 25.06 -8.06 -12.02
CA ALA A 264 23.97 -8.85 -12.55
C ALA A 264 22.96 -9.17 -11.46
N GLY A 265 21.67 -8.96 -11.76
CA GLY A 265 20.59 -9.26 -10.86
C GLY A 265 19.24 -9.26 -11.56
N ILE A 266 18.22 -8.81 -10.83
CA ILE A 266 16.82 -8.67 -11.28
C ILE A 266 16.53 -7.16 -11.44
N PRO A 267 15.89 -6.70 -12.51
CA PRO A 267 15.59 -5.27 -12.66
C PRO A 267 14.52 -4.81 -11.65
N SER A 268 14.83 -3.75 -10.90
CA SER A 268 13.93 -3.03 -9.97
C SER A 268 13.72 -1.59 -10.43
N ALA A 269 13.19 -0.69 -9.60
CA ALA A 269 13.26 0.74 -9.91
C ALA A 269 14.71 1.24 -9.92
N GLY A 270 15.04 2.19 -10.80
CA GLY A 270 16.26 2.99 -10.74
C GLY A 270 16.38 3.79 -9.44
N ALA A 271 15.27 4.11 -8.76
CA ALA A 271 15.31 4.67 -7.42
C ALA A 271 15.95 3.72 -6.37
N VAL A 272 15.91 2.40 -6.59
CA VAL A 272 16.41 1.40 -5.63
C VAL A 272 17.92 1.23 -5.73
N LEU A 273 18.47 1.14 -6.96
CA LEU A 273 19.88 0.80 -7.21
C LEU A 273 20.53 1.55 -8.39
N GLY A 274 19.84 2.55 -8.96
CA GLY A 274 20.26 3.21 -10.20
C GLY A 274 19.85 2.44 -11.46
N THR A 275 19.96 3.10 -12.62
CA THR A 275 19.71 2.45 -13.91
C THR A 275 20.92 1.60 -14.31
N GLY A 276 20.71 0.32 -14.61
CA GLY A 276 21.78 -0.57 -15.07
C GLY A 276 22.38 -1.51 -14.03
N ALA A 277 21.82 -1.60 -12.82
CA ALA A 277 22.18 -2.62 -11.82
C ALA A 277 20.94 -3.45 -11.44
N GLY A 278 21.14 -4.75 -11.23
CA GLY A 278 20.07 -5.64 -10.78
C GLY A 278 20.12 -5.90 -9.27
N VAL A 279 18.96 -6.00 -8.63
CA VAL A 279 18.86 -6.42 -7.22
C VAL A 279 19.05 -7.93 -7.10
N ALA A 280 19.57 -8.37 -5.96
CA ALA A 280 19.83 -9.80 -5.71
C ALA A 280 18.57 -10.60 -5.38
N GLU A 281 17.54 -9.95 -4.81
CA GLU A 281 16.29 -10.62 -4.43
C GLU A 281 15.08 -9.72 -4.63
N VAL A 282 13.97 -10.31 -5.10
CA VAL A 282 12.62 -9.71 -5.08
C VAL A 282 11.63 -10.70 -4.48
N ASN A 283 10.72 -10.20 -3.65
CA ASN A 283 9.60 -10.96 -3.10
C ASN A 283 8.28 -10.29 -3.49
N LEU A 284 7.29 -11.11 -3.91
CA LEU A 284 5.90 -10.67 -4.07
C LEU A 284 5.05 -11.33 -3.00
N TRP A 285 4.29 -10.49 -2.33
CA TRP A 285 3.37 -10.85 -1.25
C TRP A 285 1.96 -10.47 -1.65
N ILE A 286 0.98 -11.24 -1.18
CA ILE A 286 -0.44 -10.99 -1.38
C ILE A 286 -1.16 -11.08 -0.03
N LYS A 287 -2.26 -10.32 0.09
CA LYS A 287 -3.12 -10.32 1.28
C LYS A 287 -4.56 -10.14 0.83
N GLU A 288 -5.44 -11.03 1.25
CA GLU A 288 -6.88 -11.00 0.94
C GLU A 288 -7.61 -9.96 1.82
N ASP A 289 -7.36 -8.69 1.50
CA ASP A 289 -7.93 -7.51 2.15
C ASP A 289 -7.81 -6.32 1.20
N ASP A 290 -8.89 -5.56 0.96
CA ASP A 290 -8.84 -4.31 0.21
C ASP A 290 -8.95 -3.06 1.10
N THR A 291 -9.01 -3.24 2.42
CA THR A 291 -9.05 -2.17 3.41
C THR A 291 -7.65 -1.71 3.83
N TYR A 292 -7.50 -0.42 4.05
CA TYR A 292 -6.26 0.18 4.52
C TYR A 292 -6.58 1.46 5.29
N THR A 293 -5.71 1.79 6.26
CA THR A 293 -5.84 3.05 7.01
C THR A 293 -5.64 4.21 6.05
N THR A 294 -6.63 5.10 5.97
CA THR A 294 -6.55 6.34 5.19
C THR A 294 -6.28 7.50 6.14
N TYR A 295 -5.39 8.40 5.71
CA TYR A 295 -4.98 9.58 6.47
C TYR A 295 -5.38 10.85 5.73
N ASN A 296 -5.61 11.94 6.44
CA ASN A 296 -6.07 13.19 5.83
C ASN A 296 -4.97 13.94 5.03
N SER A 297 -3.70 13.71 5.33
CA SER A 297 -2.55 14.35 4.65
C SER A 297 -1.27 13.52 4.82
N CYS A 298 -0.24 13.84 4.04
CA CYS A 298 1.09 13.23 4.23
C CYS A 298 1.65 13.50 5.63
N LYS A 299 1.36 14.67 6.21
CA LYS A 299 1.73 14.99 7.60
C LYS A 299 1.06 14.05 8.60
N ALA A 300 -0.22 13.72 8.41
CA ALA A 300 -0.92 12.77 9.29
C ALA A 300 -0.34 11.34 9.18
N ILE A 301 0.13 10.93 7.99
CA ILE A 301 0.85 9.66 7.81
C ILE A 301 2.16 9.68 8.61
N LEU A 302 2.92 10.77 8.47
CA LEU A 302 4.22 10.92 9.15
C LEU A 302 4.06 10.92 10.67
N ASP A 303 3.10 11.68 11.22
CA ASP A 303 2.83 11.78 12.66
C ASP A 303 2.36 10.46 13.27
N ALA A 304 1.66 9.64 12.49
CA ALA A 304 1.22 8.31 12.92
C ALA A 304 2.36 7.27 12.89
N GLY A 305 3.56 7.62 12.44
CA GLY A 305 4.66 6.67 12.23
C GLY A 305 4.42 5.68 11.09
N ALA A 306 3.46 5.97 10.20
CA ALA A 306 3.08 5.10 9.10
C ALA A 306 3.87 5.38 7.80
N SER A 307 4.73 6.41 7.82
CA SER A 307 5.58 6.74 6.67
C SER A 307 6.65 5.67 6.44
N ILE A 308 6.85 5.32 5.17
CA ILE A 308 7.91 4.41 4.72
C ILE A 308 8.97 5.12 3.86
N GLY A 309 8.95 6.47 3.86
CA GLY A 309 9.82 7.32 3.03
C GLY A 309 9.05 8.15 2.00
N SER A 310 9.74 9.02 1.26
CA SER A 310 9.11 9.84 0.21
C SER A 310 8.65 8.96 -0.95
N GLY A 311 7.45 9.23 -1.48
CA GLY A 311 6.85 8.37 -2.50
C GLY A 311 5.37 8.64 -2.72
N LEU A 312 4.69 7.69 -3.35
CA LEU A 312 3.25 7.74 -3.56
C LEU A 312 2.49 7.16 -2.37
N TYR A 313 1.45 7.86 -1.96
CA TYR A 313 0.54 7.46 -0.89
C TYR A 313 -0.89 7.78 -1.28
N THR A 314 -1.84 7.07 -0.69
CA THR A 314 -3.26 7.43 -0.77
C THR A 314 -3.70 8.17 0.49
N ILE A 315 -4.29 9.36 0.33
CA ILE A 315 -4.84 10.19 1.41
C ILE A 315 -6.30 10.55 1.14
N ASN A 316 -7.04 10.97 2.17
CA ASN A 316 -8.43 11.43 2.06
C ASN A 316 -8.60 12.85 2.65
N PRO A 317 -8.12 13.89 1.96
CA PRO A 317 -8.14 15.25 2.51
C PRO A 317 -9.58 15.75 2.67
N GLY A 318 -9.94 16.17 3.88
CA GLY A 318 -11.25 16.74 4.20
C GLY A 318 -12.43 15.78 4.02
N GLY A 319 -12.19 14.47 3.92
CA GLY A 319 -13.25 13.47 3.69
C GLY A 319 -13.83 13.45 2.27
N GLY A 320 -13.24 14.18 1.31
CA GLY A 320 -13.72 14.31 -0.08
C GLY A 320 -13.41 13.12 -0.99
N GLY A 321 -13.10 11.95 -0.42
CA GLY A 321 -12.70 10.74 -1.13
C GLY A 321 -11.19 10.58 -1.25
N ALA A 322 -10.75 9.33 -1.16
CA ALA A 322 -9.35 8.94 -1.22
C ALA A 322 -8.73 9.23 -2.60
N ILE A 323 -7.53 9.77 -2.61
CA ILE A 323 -6.76 10.12 -3.81
C ILE A 323 -5.27 9.80 -3.64
N PRO A 324 -4.58 9.41 -4.72
CA PRO A 324 -3.14 9.25 -4.69
C PRO A 324 -2.43 10.61 -4.75
N VAL A 325 -1.39 10.76 -3.94
CA VAL A 325 -0.55 11.95 -3.88
C VAL A 325 0.91 11.54 -3.82
N TYR A 326 1.80 12.45 -4.20
CA TYR A 326 3.21 12.34 -3.84
C TYR A 326 3.41 12.98 -2.46
N CYS A 327 4.00 12.23 -1.54
CA CYS A 327 4.43 12.72 -0.24
C CYS A 327 5.96 12.88 -0.21
N ASP A 328 6.42 14.07 0.15
CA ASP A 328 7.80 14.31 0.57
C ASP A 328 7.86 14.17 2.09
N MET A 329 8.50 13.07 2.53
CA MET A 329 8.58 12.67 3.94
C MET A 329 9.94 13.02 4.57
N THR A 330 10.79 13.74 3.84
CA THR A 330 12.20 13.96 4.24
C THR A 330 12.55 15.44 4.36
N THR A 331 12.19 16.25 3.35
CA THR A 331 12.62 17.65 3.29
C THR A 331 11.84 18.46 4.32
N ASP A 332 12.51 19.39 5.02
CA ASP A 332 11.84 20.29 5.98
C ASP A 332 11.03 19.56 7.08
N GLY A 333 11.59 18.43 7.55
CA GLY A 333 10.92 17.57 8.53
C GLY A 333 9.76 16.77 7.95
N GLY A 334 9.62 16.70 6.62
CA GLY A 334 8.67 15.84 5.92
C GLY A 334 7.20 16.17 6.12
N GLY A 335 6.33 15.28 5.63
CA GLY A 335 4.89 15.38 5.73
C GLY A 335 4.25 16.26 4.67
N TRP A 336 5.01 16.66 3.64
CA TRP A 336 4.54 17.54 2.59
C TRP A 336 3.74 16.76 1.55
N THR A 337 2.52 17.20 1.28
CA THR A 337 1.68 16.73 0.17
C THR A 337 1.91 17.62 -1.05
N ARG A 338 2.36 17.05 -2.19
CA ARG A 338 2.41 17.80 -3.45
C ARG A 338 0.99 18.03 -3.94
N ILE A 339 0.61 19.29 -4.17
CA ILE A 339 -0.71 19.67 -4.69
C ILE A 339 -0.66 20.23 -6.10
N LEU A 340 0.53 20.60 -6.58
CA LEU A 340 0.80 20.96 -7.97
C LEU A 340 2.17 20.40 -8.38
N ASN A 341 2.21 19.80 -9.56
CA ASN A 341 3.42 19.67 -10.37
C ASN A 341 3.10 20.27 -11.74
N HIS A 342 3.82 21.32 -12.13
CA HIS A 342 3.65 21.96 -13.42
C HIS A 342 4.99 22.01 -14.12
N ASN A 343 5.23 21.03 -14.99
CA ASN A 343 6.35 20.99 -15.92
C ASN A 343 5.94 21.65 -17.24
N PHE A 344 6.64 22.72 -17.62
CA PHE A 344 6.34 23.54 -18.78
C PHE A 344 6.38 22.74 -20.09
N SER A 345 7.30 21.77 -20.21
CA SER A 345 7.43 20.93 -21.41
C SER A 345 6.21 20.03 -21.64
N ASP A 346 5.43 19.76 -20.59
CA ASP A 346 4.24 18.92 -20.66
C ASP A 346 2.95 19.71 -20.94
N GLY A 347 3.10 21.03 -21.17
CA GLY A 347 2.03 21.95 -21.56
C GLY A 347 1.58 22.89 -20.44
N LEU A 348 0.56 23.68 -20.77
CA LEU A 348 -0.10 24.63 -19.85
C LEU A 348 -1.52 24.15 -19.52
N PHE A 349 -2.15 24.71 -18.49
CA PHE A 349 -3.55 24.42 -18.18
C PHE A 349 -4.46 25.24 -19.10
N ALA A 350 -5.51 24.64 -19.68
CA ALA A 350 -6.39 25.36 -20.61
C ALA A 350 -7.34 26.33 -19.89
N SER A 351 -7.59 26.14 -18.60
CA SER A 351 -8.49 26.98 -17.80
C SER A 351 -8.15 26.94 -16.32
N THR A 352 -8.74 27.86 -15.54
CA THR A 352 -8.67 27.83 -14.07
C THR A 352 -9.28 26.55 -13.49
N ALA A 353 -10.37 26.05 -14.07
CA ALA A 353 -10.98 24.78 -13.66
C ALA A 353 -10.02 23.60 -13.82
N GLU A 354 -9.27 23.56 -14.92
CA GLU A 354 -8.22 22.56 -15.14
C GLU A 354 -7.06 22.74 -14.16
N ALA A 355 -6.60 23.98 -13.95
CA ALA A 355 -5.55 24.28 -12.97
C ALA A 355 -5.94 23.88 -11.54
N LEU A 356 -7.23 23.83 -11.19
CA LEU A 356 -7.70 23.36 -9.88
C LEU A 356 -7.70 21.83 -9.75
N SER A 357 -7.92 21.09 -10.83
CA SER A 357 -8.02 19.63 -10.81
C SER A 357 -7.65 19.02 -12.16
N TYR A 358 -6.44 18.48 -12.26
CA TYR A 358 -5.95 17.83 -13.48
C TYR A 358 -5.05 16.65 -13.14
N ASN A 359 -5.21 15.53 -13.85
CA ASN A 359 -4.48 14.29 -13.60
C ASN A 359 -4.49 13.87 -12.12
N SER A 360 -5.59 14.10 -11.39
CA SER A 360 -5.66 13.91 -9.93
C SER A 360 -5.43 12.46 -9.47
N GLY A 361 -5.55 11.47 -10.37
CA GLY A 361 -5.19 10.07 -10.14
C GLY A 361 -3.74 9.70 -10.51
N ALA A 362 -2.98 10.62 -11.11
CA ALA A 362 -1.63 10.41 -11.61
C ALA A 362 -0.65 11.43 -11.00
N PRO A 363 -0.32 11.31 -9.70
CA PRO A 363 0.50 12.29 -8.97
C PRO A 363 1.92 12.47 -9.51
N GLN A 364 2.39 11.61 -10.41
CA GLN A 364 3.69 11.73 -11.07
C GLN A 364 3.63 12.47 -12.41
N ALA A 365 2.44 12.77 -12.93
CA ALA A 365 2.29 13.45 -14.21
C ALA A 365 2.95 14.84 -14.17
N GLY A 366 3.55 15.24 -15.29
CA GLY A 366 4.19 16.54 -15.45
C GLY A 366 3.25 17.73 -15.29
N ARG A 367 1.99 17.56 -15.67
CA ARG A 367 0.87 18.40 -15.24
C ARG A 367 0.00 17.62 -14.27
N TYR A 368 0.07 17.96 -13.01
CA TYR A 368 -0.73 17.39 -11.94
C TYR A 368 -1.23 18.51 -11.05
N SER A 369 -2.52 18.52 -10.75
CA SER A 369 -3.09 19.46 -9.80
C SER A 369 -4.23 18.84 -9.01
N ILE A 370 -4.16 19.03 -7.70
CA ILE A 370 -5.26 18.85 -6.76
C ILE A 370 -5.50 20.13 -5.94
N MET A 371 -5.08 21.29 -6.45
CA MET A 371 -5.18 22.57 -5.73
C MET A 371 -6.62 22.91 -5.32
N GLY A 372 -7.63 22.47 -6.07
CA GLY A 372 -9.05 22.61 -5.68
C GLY A 372 -9.42 21.89 -4.38
N ARG A 373 -8.58 20.98 -3.88
CA ARG A 373 -8.74 20.29 -2.59
C ARG A 373 -8.00 20.97 -1.43
N VAL A 374 -7.36 22.12 -1.65
CA VAL A 374 -6.53 22.80 -0.63
C VAL A 374 -7.28 23.08 0.67
N GLY A 375 -8.60 23.28 0.62
CA GLY A 375 -9.46 23.45 1.79
C GLY A 375 -9.35 22.30 2.82
N GLY A 376 -9.07 21.07 2.38
CA GLY A 376 -8.90 19.91 3.27
C GLY A 376 -7.61 19.92 4.09
N PHE A 377 -6.68 20.83 3.78
CA PHE A 377 -5.36 20.92 4.41
C PHE A 377 -5.25 22.03 5.45
N TYR A 378 -6.30 22.82 5.69
CA TYR A 378 -6.30 23.81 6.77
C TYR A 378 -6.04 23.17 8.13
N ARG A 379 -5.11 23.74 8.90
CA ARG A 379 -4.85 23.38 10.30
C ARG A 379 -4.80 24.65 11.13
N SER A 380 -5.62 24.69 12.19
CA SER A 380 -5.73 25.87 13.06
C SER A 380 -5.99 27.17 12.27
N GLY A 381 -6.84 27.10 11.22
CA GLY A 381 -7.24 28.26 10.42
C GLY A 381 -6.23 28.74 9.38
N LYS A 382 -5.11 28.03 9.17
CA LYS A 382 -4.08 28.39 8.17
C LYS A 382 -3.68 27.23 7.27
N LEU A 383 -3.14 27.56 6.12
CA LEU A 383 -2.37 26.69 5.24
C LEU A 383 -0.89 26.87 5.54
N GLU A 384 -0.14 25.78 5.53
CA GLU A 384 1.32 25.77 5.52
C GLU A 384 1.79 25.29 4.15
N LEU A 385 2.48 26.16 3.42
CA LEU A 385 2.78 26.00 1.99
C LEU A 385 4.28 26.08 1.74
N ARG A 386 4.71 25.36 0.69
CA ARG A 386 6.07 25.45 0.17
C ARG A 386 6.05 25.40 -1.35
N ILE A 387 6.81 26.29 -1.99
CA ILE A 387 7.00 26.35 -3.44
C ILE A 387 8.47 26.17 -3.79
N ASN A 388 8.74 25.37 -4.82
CA ASN A 388 10.08 25.07 -5.31
C ASN A 388 10.09 25.07 -6.84
N TRP A 389 11.27 25.25 -7.43
CA TRP A 389 11.45 25.33 -8.89
C TRP A 389 12.47 24.33 -9.42
N PRO A 390 12.15 23.02 -9.45
CA PRO A 390 13.12 22.02 -9.91
C PRO A 390 13.55 22.26 -11.35
N GLY A 391 14.82 22.00 -11.66
CA GLY A 391 15.38 22.22 -12.99
C GLY A 391 15.75 23.67 -13.32
N SER A 392 15.52 24.62 -12.41
CA SER A 392 15.99 26.01 -12.55
C SER A 392 17.51 26.18 -12.40
N GLY A 393 18.21 25.18 -11.87
CA GLY A 393 19.62 25.29 -11.48
C GLY A 393 19.83 25.88 -10.08
N SER A 394 18.74 26.28 -9.40
CA SER A 394 18.76 26.79 -8.02
C SER A 394 18.08 25.82 -7.05
N SER A 395 18.53 25.81 -5.79
CA SER A 395 17.87 25.10 -4.68
C SER A 395 16.89 25.98 -3.90
N ILE A 396 16.70 27.24 -4.33
CA ILE A 396 15.86 28.22 -3.67
C ILE A 396 14.40 27.74 -3.58
N ARG A 397 13.77 28.03 -2.46
CA ARG A 397 12.37 27.76 -2.17
C ARG A 397 11.80 28.79 -1.20
N ASN A 398 10.48 28.93 -1.22
CA ASN A 398 9.76 29.67 -0.19
C ASN A 398 8.83 28.73 0.58
N TRP A 399 8.86 28.81 1.91
CA TRP A 399 8.00 28.13 2.87
C TRP A 399 7.38 29.17 3.80
N TRP A 400 6.06 29.19 3.84
CA TRP A 400 5.29 30.17 4.60
C TRP A 400 3.96 29.58 5.07
N THR A 401 3.24 30.33 5.89
CA THR A 401 1.82 30.07 6.16
C THR A 401 0.96 31.24 5.70
N GLN A 402 -0.29 30.95 5.32
CA GLN A 402 -1.30 31.98 5.06
C GLN A 402 -2.69 31.52 5.51
N THR A 403 -3.56 32.45 5.87
CA THR A 403 -4.95 32.14 6.23
C THR A 403 -5.87 32.12 5.02
N SER A 404 -5.54 32.89 3.98
CA SER A 404 -6.34 32.94 2.76
C SER A 404 -6.20 31.67 1.92
N ASN A 405 -7.29 31.30 1.26
CA ASN A 405 -7.27 30.28 0.23
C ASN A 405 -6.81 30.89 -1.10
N PHE A 406 -5.56 30.63 -1.49
CA PHE A 406 -4.96 31.20 -2.70
C PHE A 406 -5.68 30.81 -4.00
N THR A 407 -6.60 29.84 -3.98
CA THR A 407 -7.36 29.47 -5.18
C THR A 407 -8.59 30.33 -5.43
N SER A 408 -8.97 31.21 -4.48
CA SER A 408 -10.19 32.01 -4.59
C SER A 408 -10.18 33.34 -3.82
N GLN A 409 -9.13 33.64 -3.07
CA GLN A 409 -9.05 34.81 -2.21
C GLN A 409 -7.74 35.58 -2.44
N ALA A 410 -7.80 36.89 -2.19
CA ALA A 410 -6.60 37.71 -2.02
C ALA A 410 -5.76 37.20 -0.84
N ILE A 411 -4.46 37.49 -0.85
CA ILE A 411 -3.56 37.08 0.24
C ILE A 411 -4.00 37.66 1.59
N ALA A 412 -4.00 36.83 2.64
CA ALA A 412 -4.23 37.24 4.02
C ALA A 412 -3.47 36.34 5.00
N GLY A 413 -3.04 36.92 6.13
CA GLY A 413 -2.40 36.18 7.22
C GLY A 413 -1.06 35.55 6.85
N TYR A 414 -0.33 36.15 5.90
CA TYR A 414 1.01 35.70 5.53
C TYR A 414 1.95 35.70 6.73
N THR A 415 2.72 34.62 6.89
CA THR A 415 3.81 34.53 7.86
C THR A 415 4.93 33.69 7.26
N ALA A 416 6.12 34.27 7.17
CA ALA A 416 7.30 33.56 6.68
C ALA A 416 7.73 32.47 7.67
N VAL A 417 8.11 31.30 7.14
CA VAL A 417 8.77 30.23 7.91
C VAL A 417 10.22 30.11 7.45
N THR A 418 10.44 29.91 6.15
CA THR A 418 11.76 29.95 5.51
C THR A 418 11.58 30.47 4.09
N VAL A 419 12.01 31.70 3.84
CA VAL A 419 11.80 32.39 2.56
C VAL A 419 13.16 32.76 2.01
N GLU A 420 13.58 32.09 0.95
CA GLU A 420 14.91 32.26 0.35
C GLU A 420 14.88 33.21 -0.84
N SER A 421 13.69 33.55 -1.34
CA SER A 421 13.48 34.58 -2.36
C SER A 421 12.40 35.56 -1.96
N THR A 422 12.78 36.84 -1.88
CA THR A 422 11.85 37.97 -1.67
C THR A 422 11.81 38.95 -2.84
N THR A 423 12.63 38.74 -3.88
CA THR A 423 12.64 39.62 -5.06
C THR A 423 11.31 39.51 -5.80
N ASN A 424 11.02 40.50 -6.66
CA ASN A 424 9.79 40.51 -7.45
C ASN A 424 8.52 40.45 -6.57
N TYR A 425 8.58 41.15 -5.42
CA TYR A 425 7.40 41.49 -4.60
C TYR A 425 6.73 40.30 -3.91
N TRP A 426 7.51 39.28 -3.52
CA TRP A 426 6.97 38.12 -2.80
C TRP A 426 6.18 38.51 -1.56
N GLY A 427 4.93 38.04 -1.45
CA GLY A 427 4.08 38.24 -0.29
C GLY A 427 3.24 37.04 0.13
N GLY A 428 3.52 35.84 -0.41
CA GLY A 428 2.62 34.68 -0.35
C GLY A 428 1.74 34.58 -1.59
N LEU A 429 0.93 33.53 -1.71
CA LEU A 429 0.11 33.31 -2.92
C LEU A 429 -1.24 34.02 -2.81
N GLU A 430 -1.58 34.81 -3.83
CA GLU A 430 -2.91 35.38 -4.03
C GLU A 430 -3.60 34.88 -5.28
N TYR A 431 -4.93 34.79 -5.22
CA TYR A 431 -5.74 34.40 -6.36
C TYR A 431 -5.74 35.50 -7.45
N ASN A 432 -5.43 35.12 -8.68
CA ASN A 432 -5.33 36.06 -9.81
C ASN A 432 -6.68 36.51 -10.38
N GLY A 433 -7.81 35.99 -9.88
CA GLY A 433 -9.13 36.40 -10.36
C GLY A 433 -9.36 36.04 -11.84
N ALA A 434 -9.74 37.06 -12.62
CA ALA A 434 -10.06 36.96 -14.05
C ALA A 434 -8.83 37.13 -14.98
N MET A 435 -7.61 37.28 -14.45
CA MET A 435 -6.43 37.31 -15.29
C MET A 435 -6.20 35.94 -15.93
N THR A 436 -5.77 35.94 -17.19
CA THR A 436 -5.66 34.72 -18.00
C THR A 436 -4.26 34.09 -17.93
N SER A 437 -3.41 34.51 -16.97
CA SER A 437 -1.99 34.14 -16.96
C SER A 437 -1.66 32.94 -16.06
N ALA A 438 -2.20 32.89 -14.85
CA ALA A 438 -2.02 31.77 -13.90
C ALA A 438 -3.18 31.74 -12.87
N LEU A 439 -3.38 30.62 -12.17
CA LEU A 439 -4.39 30.51 -11.11
C LEU A 439 -4.10 31.44 -9.93
N ALA A 440 -2.85 31.42 -9.45
CA ALA A 440 -2.37 32.27 -8.36
C ALA A 440 -0.90 32.64 -8.59
N GLU A 441 -0.46 33.71 -7.93
CA GLU A 441 0.89 34.25 -8.06
C GLU A 441 1.35 34.89 -6.75
N GLY A 442 2.62 35.30 -6.68
CA GLY A 442 3.25 35.77 -5.44
C GLY A 442 3.71 37.22 -5.38
N SER A 443 3.61 37.97 -6.48
CA SER A 443 3.98 39.39 -6.65
C SER A 443 2.89 40.31 -6.10
N VAL A 444 2.62 40.15 -4.80
CA VAL A 444 1.42 40.67 -4.15
C VAL A 444 1.16 42.15 -4.43
N GLY A 445 -0.06 42.45 -4.87
CA GLY A 445 -0.55 43.81 -5.09
C GLY A 445 0.09 44.53 -6.27
N HIS A 446 0.73 43.81 -7.20
CA HIS A 446 1.35 44.37 -8.41
C HIS A 446 0.80 43.70 -9.68
N SER A 447 1.01 44.30 -10.85
CA SER A 447 0.55 43.76 -12.14
C SER A 447 1.42 42.63 -12.69
N ASN A 448 2.45 42.22 -11.94
CA ASN A 448 3.33 41.12 -12.31
C ASN A 448 2.74 39.81 -11.81
N TRP A 449 3.28 38.69 -12.28
CA TRP A 449 2.75 37.36 -11.99
C TRP A 449 3.89 36.35 -11.74
N PHE A 450 4.94 36.79 -11.04
CA PHE A 450 6.04 35.94 -10.60
C PHE A 450 5.54 34.93 -9.54
N TYR A 451 6.32 33.86 -9.34
CA TYR A 451 5.93 32.75 -8.46
C TYR A 451 4.61 32.09 -8.90
N ALA A 452 4.36 32.08 -10.22
CA ALA A 452 3.11 31.62 -10.80
C ALA A 452 2.85 30.14 -10.47
N VAL A 453 1.62 29.85 -10.05
CA VAL A 453 1.12 28.48 -9.88
C VAL A 453 -0.11 28.27 -10.77
N GLY A 454 -0.12 27.17 -11.52
CA GLY A 454 -1.19 26.88 -12.48
C GLY A 454 -1.21 27.84 -13.67
N MET A 455 -0.06 28.02 -14.35
CA MET A 455 0.05 28.87 -15.54
C MET A 455 -0.90 28.40 -16.67
N LEU A 456 -1.60 29.34 -17.28
CA LEU A 456 -2.67 29.08 -18.24
C LEU A 456 -2.18 29.21 -19.68
N ALA A 457 -2.81 28.48 -20.61
CA ALA A 457 -2.39 28.37 -22.01
C ALA A 457 -2.42 29.68 -22.81
N SER A 458 -3.13 30.71 -22.33
CA SER A 458 -3.13 32.04 -22.98
C SER A 458 -1.91 32.89 -22.64
N ALA A 459 -1.02 32.39 -21.80
CA ALA A 459 0.10 33.12 -21.26
C ALA A 459 1.43 32.67 -21.88
N THR A 460 2.35 33.62 -22.05
CA THR A 460 3.74 33.37 -22.43
C THR A 460 4.63 34.19 -21.53
N TYR A 461 5.77 33.63 -21.13
CA TYR A 461 6.72 34.34 -20.27
C TYR A 461 8.17 33.94 -20.55
N GLY A 462 9.02 34.95 -20.71
CA GLY A 462 10.48 34.81 -20.77
C GLY A 462 11.05 34.31 -22.10
N THR A 463 12.37 34.43 -22.23
CA THR A 463 13.21 33.85 -23.28
C THR A 463 14.49 33.30 -22.63
N PRO A 464 14.66 31.98 -22.49
CA PRO A 464 13.72 30.93 -22.91
C PRO A 464 12.37 30.97 -22.19
N SER A 465 11.32 30.52 -22.89
CA SER A 465 9.97 30.47 -22.34
C SER A 465 9.86 29.45 -21.22
N GLY A 466 9.12 29.80 -20.18
CA GLY A 466 8.84 28.90 -19.06
C GLY A 466 7.81 29.49 -18.09
N ILE A 467 7.74 28.94 -16.88
CA ILE A 467 6.84 29.42 -15.83
C ILE A 467 7.53 30.56 -15.06
N PRO A 468 6.89 31.72 -14.85
CA PRO A 468 7.49 32.83 -14.11
C PRO A 468 7.89 32.45 -12.67
N ALA A 469 9.15 32.65 -12.34
CA ALA A 469 9.70 32.62 -10.98
C ALA A 469 10.57 33.86 -10.76
N SER A 470 10.95 34.12 -9.52
CA SER A 470 11.70 35.32 -9.18
C SER A 470 13.10 35.36 -9.78
N ASP A 471 13.64 36.57 -9.87
CA ASP A 471 14.99 36.84 -10.35
C ASP A 471 16.05 36.12 -9.51
N ALA A 472 15.80 35.93 -8.21
CA ALA A 472 16.68 35.15 -7.34
C ALA A 472 16.73 33.66 -7.74
N VAL A 473 15.61 33.09 -8.21
CA VAL A 473 15.54 31.69 -8.66
C VAL A 473 16.19 31.50 -10.03
N THR A 474 15.93 32.42 -10.95
CA THR A 474 16.34 32.30 -12.37
C THR A 474 17.70 32.94 -12.65
N GLY A 475 18.19 33.80 -11.77
CA GLY A 475 19.31 34.72 -12.00
C GLY A 475 18.97 35.91 -12.90
N ALA A 476 17.77 35.97 -13.49
CA ALA A 476 17.32 37.03 -14.40
C ALA A 476 15.79 37.04 -14.57
N GLY A 477 15.15 38.21 -14.47
CA GLY A 477 13.69 38.38 -14.58
C GLY A 477 13.08 38.25 -15.98
N SER A 478 13.82 37.69 -16.93
CA SER A 478 13.39 37.47 -18.32
C SER A 478 13.42 36.00 -18.73
N ILE A 479 13.64 35.07 -17.79
CA ILE A 479 13.73 33.64 -18.06
C ILE A 479 12.66 32.92 -17.25
N GLY A 480 11.90 32.04 -17.90
CA GLY A 480 10.97 31.16 -17.20
C GLY A 480 11.67 29.91 -16.67
N VAL A 481 11.20 29.38 -15.55
CA VAL A 481 11.67 28.08 -15.03
C VAL A 481 10.98 26.92 -15.76
N PRO A 482 11.62 25.75 -15.84
CA PRO A 482 11.00 24.61 -16.51
C PRO A 482 9.90 23.94 -15.67
N ARG A 483 9.95 24.06 -14.33
CA ARG A 483 9.00 23.38 -13.45
C ARG A 483 8.71 24.14 -12.18
N VAL A 484 7.44 24.13 -11.76
CA VAL A 484 6.98 24.60 -10.45
C VAL A 484 6.33 23.45 -9.70
N GLU A 485 6.68 23.27 -8.43
CA GLU A 485 5.96 22.38 -7.52
C GLU A 485 5.42 23.17 -6.33
N LEU A 486 4.14 22.97 -6.01
CA LEU A 486 3.50 23.53 -4.82
C LEU A 486 3.12 22.41 -3.86
N TRP A 487 3.43 22.63 -2.59
CA TRP A 487 3.30 21.67 -1.51
C TRP A 487 2.49 22.26 -0.36
N VAL A 488 1.78 21.41 0.38
CA VAL A 488 1.03 21.76 1.59
C VAL A 488 1.33 20.75 2.72
N LYS A 489 1.33 21.19 3.97
CA LYS A 489 1.66 20.36 5.15
C LYS A 489 0.55 20.38 6.21
#